data_AF-A0A1N7SHH3-F1
#
_entry.id   AF-A0A1N7SHH3-F1
#
_cell.length_a   1.000
_cell.length_b   1.000
_cell.length_c   1.000
_cell.angle_alpha   90.00
_cell.angle_beta   90.00
_cell.angle_gamma   90.00
#
_symmetry.space_group_name_H-M   'P 1'
#
loop_
_entity.id
_entity.type
_entity.pdbx_description
1 polymer ?
#
loop_
_entity_poly.entity_id
_entity_poly.type
_entity_poly.pdbx_seq_one_letter_code
_entity_poly.pdbx_strand_id
1 'polypeptide(L)'
;MLSSIRARVVCACVALVVFSVVSSTATSYVIAKRSNEEAIERNLTSDVDNRAVVIGEWVASKGQMISSLQDVALTPDPLPMLKQVATAGGFWDIGIGYPNKSAKFTDWPNIPPDYDPTSRPWYRSAVQAGKPIATPYVSTSGALLVAFAYP
;
A
#
# COMPACT_ATOMS: atom_id res chain seq x y z
N MET A 1 51.40 -25.07 -39.32
CA MET A 1 51.88 -23.82 -39.96
C MET A 1 51.17 -23.69 -41.30
N LEU A 2 50.42 -22.61 -41.53
CA LEU A 2 49.69 -22.40 -42.80
C LEU A 2 50.71 -22.29 -43.94
N SER A 3 50.69 -23.26 -44.86
CA SER A 3 51.72 -23.51 -45.87
C SER A 3 51.65 -22.59 -47.10
N SER A 4 50.62 -21.75 -47.23
CA SER A 4 50.43 -20.83 -48.36
C SER A 4 50.06 -19.42 -47.89
N ILE A 5 50.57 -18.39 -48.58
CA ILE A 5 50.24 -16.95 -48.37
C ILE A 5 48.73 -16.73 -48.48
N ARG A 6 48.06 -17.39 -49.42
CA ARG A 6 46.60 -17.30 -49.61
C ARG A 6 45.85 -17.76 -48.37
N ALA A 7 46.29 -18.84 -47.73
CA ALA A 7 45.68 -19.36 -46.51
C ALA A 7 45.84 -18.38 -45.33
N ARG A 8 47.00 -17.72 -45.21
CA ARG A 8 47.22 -16.69 -44.17
C ARG A 8 46.32 -15.47 -44.34
N VAL A 9 46.18 -14.97 -45.58
CA VAL A 9 45.30 -13.83 -45.89
C VAL A 9 43.84 -14.17 -45.62
N VAL A 10 43.37 -15.35 -46.07
CA VAL A 10 41.99 -15.80 -45.81
C VAL A 10 41.73 -15.93 -44.31
N CYS A 11 42.64 -16.54 -43.53
CA CYS A 11 42.50 -16.62 -42.08
C CYS A 11 42.43 -15.24 -41.41
N ALA A 12 43.25 -14.28 -41.83
CA ALA A 12 43.21 -12.92 -41.30
C ALA A 12 41.87 -12.22 -41.60
N CYS A 13 41.35 -12.34 -42.82
CA CYS A 13 40.04 -11.80 -43.19
C CYS A 13 38.90 -12.44 -42.37
N VAL A 14 38.91 -13.76 -42.20
CA VAL A 14 37.92 -14.47 -41.37
C VAL A 14 38.01 -14.00 -39.92
N ALA A 15 39.22 -13.88 -39.36
CA ALA A 15 39.41 -13.41 -38.00
C ALA A 15 38.88 -11.98 -37.79
N LEU A 16 39.09 -11.08 -38.75
CA LEU A 16 38.55 -9.72 -38.71
C LEU A 16 37.01 -9.70 -38.76
N VAL A 17 36.40 -10.52 -39.62
CA VAL A 17 34.94 -10.63 -39.69
C VAL A 17 34.36 -11.18 -38.38
N VAL A 18 34.96 -12.25 -37.84
CA VAL A 18 34.55 -12.83 -36.56
C VAL A 18 34.69 -11.78 -35.45
N PHE A 19 35.81 -11.07 -35.39
CA PHE A 19 36.04 -10.01 -34.40
C PHE A 19 35.00 -8.88 -34.50
N SER A 20 34.66 -8.47 -35.72
CA SER A 20 33.62 -7.45 -35.96
C SER A 20 32.25 -7.93 -35.47
N VAL A 21 31.87 -9.17 -35.77
CA VAL A 21 30.58 -9.74 -35.36
C VAL A 21 30.50 -9.86 -33.84
N VAL A 22 31.56 -10.38 -33.19
CA VAL A 22 31.62 -10.51 -31.73
C VAL A 22 31.52 -9.14 -31.06
N SER A 23 32.28 -8.15 -31.55
CA SER A 23 32.27 -6.79 -30.99
C SER A 23 30.89 -6.12 -31.15
N SER A 24 30.27 -6.26 -32.32
CA SER A 24 28.92 -5.76 -32.57
C SER A 24 27.90 -6.45 -31.67
N THR A 25 28.00 -7.77 -31.50
CA THR A 25 27.07 -8.56 -30.69
C THR A 25 27.18 -8.20 -29.22
N ALA A 26 28.41 -8.06 -28.69
CA ALA A 26 28.65 -7.65 -27.32
C ALA A 26 28.07 -6.25 -27.04
N THR A 27 28.26 -5.31 -27.97
CA THR A 27 27.71 -3.96 -27.85
C THR A 27 26.19 -3.97 -27.84
N SER A 28 25.57 -4.65 -28.81
CA SER A 28 24.11 -4.78 -28.88
C SER A 28 23.53 -5.45 -27.64
N TYR A 29 24.20 -6.48 -27.11
CA TYR A 29 23.78 -7.15 -25.88
C TYR A 29 23.82 -6.21 -24.68
N VAL A 30 24.89 -5.43 -24.51
CA VAL A 30 25.00 -4.46 -23.40
C VAL A 30 23.91 -3.39 -23.50
N ILE A 31 23.65 -2.86 -24.69
CA ILE A 31 22.60 -1.87 -24.93
C ILE A 31 21.22 -2.47 -24.63
N ALA A 32 20.93 -3.66 -25.15
CA ALA A 32 19.67 -4.34 -24.91
C ALA A 32 19.46 -4.65 -23.42
N LYS A 33 20.50 -5.11 -22.73
CA LYS A 33 20.45 -5.39 -21.30
C LYS A 33 20.15 -4.13 -20.48
N ARG A 34 20.87 -3.04 -20.73
CA ARG A 34 20.63 -1.75 -20.04
C ARG A 34 19.22 -1.22 -20.29
N SER A 35 18.80 -1.21 -21.56
CA SER A 35 17.45 -0.77 -21.94
C SER A 35 16.37 -1.59 -21.23
N ASN A 36 16.57 -2.90 -21.13
CA ASN A 36 15.64 -3.80 -20.45
C ASN A 36 15.61 -3.59 -18.94
N GLU A 37 16.78 -3.41 -18.29
CA GLU A 37 16.87 -3.08 -16.86
C GLU A 37 16.16 -1.76 -16.54
N GLU A 38 16.41 -0.71 -17.33
CA GLU A 38 15.73 0.58 -17.17
C GLU A 38 14.22 0.48 -17.44
N ALA A 39 13.80 -0.33 -18.40
CA ALA A 39 12.38 -0.55 -18.67
C ALA A 39 11.68 -1.27 -17.51
N ILE A 40 12.34 -2.27 -16.92
CA ILE A 40 11.85 -2.96 -15.73
C ILE A 40 11.71 -1.97 -14.57
N GLU A 41 12.73 -1.15 -14.32
CA GLU A 41 12.71 -0.15 -13.25
C GLU A 41 11.56 0.85 -13.45
N ARG A 42 11.45 1.45 -14.65
CA ARG A 42 10.36 2.39 -14.96
C ARG A 42 8.97 1.77 -14.77
N ASN A 43 8.79 0.52 -15.22
CA ASN A 43 7.50 -0.17 -15.09
C ASN A 43 7.19 -0.47 -13.61
N LEU A 44 8.17 -0.91 -12.83
CA LEU A 44 7.99 -1.16 -11.40
C LEU A 44 7.68 0.12 -10.64
N THR A 45 8.43 1.20 -10.89
CA THR A 45 8.16 2.51 -10.27
C THR A 45 6.77 3.01 -10.63
N SER A 46 6.40 2.98 -11.92
CA SER A 46 5.08 3.42 -12.35
C SER A 46 3.94 2.58 -11.75
N ASP A 47 4.11 1.26 -11.62
CA ASP A 47 3.10 0.39 -10.99
C ASP A 47 2.98 0.66 -9.49
N VAL A 48 4.10 0.83 -8.78
CA VAL A 48 4.12 1.18 -7.35
C VAL A 48 3.48 2.54 -7.11
N ASP A 49 3.85 3.56 -7.89
CA ASP A 49 3.30 4.91 -7.75
C ASP A 49 1.79 4.94 -8.01
N ASN A 50 1.33 4.26 -9.06
CA ASN A 50 -0.10 4.17 -9.36
C ASN A 50 -0.87 3.47 -8.23
N ARG A 51 -0.34 2.37 -7.68
CA ARG A 51 -0.97 1.68 -6.54
C ARG A 51 -0.95 2.53 -5.28
N ALA A 52 0.13 3.26 -5.02
CA ALA A 52 0.24 4.15 -3.87
C ALA A 52 -0.81 5.28 -3.94
N VAL A 53 -1.06 5.85 -5.13
CA VAL A 53 -2.12 6.84 -5.35
C VAL A 53 -3.49 6.24 -5.02
N VAL A 54 -3.82 5.08 -5.56
CA VAL A 54 -5.13 4.43 -5.33
C VAL A 54 -5.35 4.11 -3.84
N ILE A 55 -4.33 3.59 -3.15
CA ILE A 55 -4.41 3.33 -1.70
C ILE A 55 -4.53 4.65 -0.94
N GLY A 56 -3.81 5.69 -1.33
CA GLY A 56 -3.87 7.02 -0.72
C GLY A 56 -5.25 7.65 -0.84
N GLU A 57 -5.86 7.59 -2.02
CA GLU A 57 -7.23 8.06 -2.27
C GLU A 57 -8.25 7.27 -1.44
N TRP A 58 -8.10 5.96 -1.36
CA TRP A 58 -8.95 5.12 -0.51
C TRP A 58 -8.82 5.49 0.98
N VAL A 59 -7.59 5.64 1.49
CA VAL A 59 -7.31 6.07 2.88
C VAL A 59 -7.91 7.45 3.15
N ALA A 60 -7.73 8.40 2.23
CA ALA A 60 -8.28 9.75 2.36
C ALA A 60 -9.81 9.73 2.38
N SER A 61 -10.44 8.95 1.51
CA SER A 61 -11.90 8.80 1.46
C SER A 61 -12.45 8.22 2.77
N LYS A 62 -11.87 7.13 3.30
CA LYS A 62 -12.26 6.57 4.60
C LYS A 62 -12.04 7.57 5.73
N GLY A 63 -10.91 8.27 5.71
CA GLY A 63 -10.58 9.31 6.66
C GLY A 63 -11.64 10.41 6.68
N GLN A 64 -12.04 10.93 5.52
CA GLN A 64 -13.07 11.98 5.40
C GLN A 64 -14.44 11.52 5.94
N MET A 65 -14.83 10.28 5.66
CA MET A 65 -16.07 9.70 6.19
C MET A 65 -16.06 9.66 7.72
N ILE A 66 -14.98 9.18 8.35
CA ILE A 66 -14.88 9.16 9.83
C ILE A 66 -14.79 10.59 10.39
N SER A 67 -14.06 11.49 9.73
CA SER A 67 -13.95 12.89 10.13
C SER A 67 -15.32 13.59 10.20
N SER A 68 -16.25 13.25 9.30
CA SER A 68 -17.60 13.83 9.27
C SER A 68 -18.48 13.42 10.45
N LEU A 69 -18.05 12.40 11.23
CA LEU A 69 -18.81 11.86 12.36
C LEU A 69 -18.36 12.43 13.71
N GLN A 70 -17.37 13.33 13.77
CA GLN A 70 -16.85 13.86 15.04
C GLN A 70 -17.94 14.57 15.86
N ASP A 71 -18.70 15.49 15.26
CA ASP A 71 -19.79 16.17 15.96
C ASP A 71 -20.95 15.21 16.29
N VAL A 72 -21.21 14.26 15.39
CA VAL A 72 -22.21 13.21 15.58
C VAL A 72 -21.87 12.38 16.83
N ALA A 73 -20.59 12.08 17.05
CA ALA A 73 -20.14 11.29 18.20
C ALA A 73 -20.45 11.93 19.56
N LEU A 74 -20.69 13.25 19.59
CA LEU A 74 -21.05 13.98 20.81
C LEU A 74 -22.57 14.06 21.04
N THR A 75 -23.38 13.58 20.09
CA THR A 75 -24.84 13.60 20.22
C THR A 75 -25.35 12.48 21.16
N PRO A 76 -26.55 12.63 21.75
CA PRO A 76 -27.13 11.59 22.61
C PRO A 76 -27.32 10.24 21.90
N ASP A 77 -27.69 10.26 20.62
CA ASP A 77 -27.91 9.07 19.79
C ASP A 77 -27.16 9.14 18.45
N PRO A 78 -25.86 8.77 18.43
CA PRO A 78 -25.05 8.81 17.21
C PRO A 78 -25.32 7.64 16.25
N LEU A 79 -25.89 6.54 16.74
CA LEU A 79 -25.91 5.25 16.04
C LEU A 79 -26.57 5.30 14.65
N PRO A 80 -27.69 6.00 14.41
CA PRO A 80 -28.31 6.05 13.09
C PRO A 80 -27.37 6.62 12.03
N MET A 81 -26.66 7.70 12.35
CA MET A 81 -25.74 8.35 11.42
C MET A 81 -24.44 7.54 11.25
N LEU A 82 -23.93 6.93 12.32
CA LEU A 82 -22.80 6.00 12.21
C LEU A 82 -23.14 4.85 11.26
N LYS A 83 -24.34 4.25 11.37
CA LYS A 83 -24.79 3.17 10.48
C LYS A 83 -24.88 3.62 9.02
N GLN A 84 -25.42 4.80 8.78
CA GLN A 84 -25.51 5.36 7.44
C GLN A 84 -24.12 5.48 6.79
N VAL A 85 -23.15 6.04 7.52
CA VAL A 85 -21.77 6.15 7.01
C VAL A 85 -21.08 4.80 6.93
N ALA A 86 -21.35 3.87 7.85
CA ALA A 86 -20.81 2.51 7.80
C ALA A 86 -21.27 1.79 6.53
N THR A 87 -22.56 1.86 6.19
CA THR A 87 -23.11 1.28 4.96
C THR A 87 -22.59 1.98 3.71
N ALA A 88 -22.68 3.32 3.64
CA ALA A 88 -22.24 4.08 2.47
C ALA A 88 -20.73 3.94 2.21
N GLY A 89 -19.95 3.89 3.30
CA GLY A 89 -18.52 3.70 3.28
C GLY A 89 -18.08 2.25 3.27
N GLY A 90 -18.96 1.25 3.31
CA GLY A 90 -18.56 -0.16 3.38
C GLY A 90 -17.58 -0.48 4.52
N PHE A 91 -17.76 0.13 5.68
CA PHE A 91 -16.96 -0.17 6.87
C PHE A 91 -17.41 -1.50 7.49
N TRP A 92 -16.45 -2.25 8.03
CA TRP A 92 -16.74 -3.44 8.83
C TRP A 92 -17.56 -3.07 10.07
N ASP A 93 -17.14 -2.02 10.78
CA ASP A 93 -17.85 -1.44 11.92
C ASP A 93 -17.37 0.00 12.10
N ILE A 94 -18.23 0.87 12.62
CA ILE A 94 -17.87 2.20 13.10
C ILE A 94 -18.19 2.26 14.59
N GLY A 95 -17.20 2.69 15.37
CA GLY A 95 -17.29 2.74 16.82
C GLY A 95 -16.91 4.10 17.40
N ILE A 96 -17.49 4.41 18.56
CA ILE A 96 -17.06 5.50 19.44
C ILE A 96 -16.62 4.88 20.75
N GLY A 97 -15.41 5.22 21.19
CA GLY A 97 -14.96 4.98 22.56
C GLY A 97 -14.96 6.29 23.32
N TYR A 98 -15.57 6.32 24.50
CA TYR A 98 -15.59 7.51 25.34
C TYR A 98 -14.56 7.41 26.48
N PRO A 99 -14.06 8.55 27.01
CA PRO A 99 -13.13 8.55 28.14
C PRO A 99 -13.68 7.89 29.41
N ASN A 100 -15.01 7.86 29.57
CA ASN A 100 -15.68 7.16 30.67
C ASN A 100 -15.78 5.64 30.48
N LYS A 101 -15.05 5.08 29.51
CA LYS A 101 -15.02 3.66 29.11
C LYS A 101 -16.31 3.11 28.51
N SER A 102 -17.33 3.93 28.30
CA SER A 102 -18.47 3.51 27.48
C SER A 102 -18.08 3.46 26.00
N ALA A 103 -18.76 2.61 25.23
CA ALA A 103 -18.57 2.52 23.80
C ALA A 103 -19.91 2.36 23.07
N LYS A 104 -19.95 2.75 21.80
CA LYS A 104 -21.07 2.53 20.89
C LYS A 104 -20.51 2.01 19.57
N PHE A 105 -21.09 0.94 19.03
CA PHE A 105 -20.67 0.34 17.76
C PHE A 105 -21.88 0.11 16.85
N THR A 106 -21.66 0.17 15.54
CA THR A 106 -22.73 -0.05 14.56
C THR A 106 -23.16 -1.50 14.48
N ASP A 107 -22.22 -2.44 14.63
CA ASP A 107 -22.45 -3.89 14.44
C ASP A 107 -22.21 -4.73 15.72
N TRP A 108 -22.09 -4.08 16.89
CA TRP A 108 -21.90 -4.78 18.17
C TRP A 108 -22.83 -4.23 19.28
N PRO A 109 -24.12 -4.61 19.29
CA PRO A 109 -25.11 -4.04 20.21
C PRO A 109 -24.95 -4.48 21.67
N ASN A 110 -24.42 -5.68 21.92
CA ASN A 110 -24.26 -6.25 23.26
C ASN A 110 -22.79 -6.24 23.66
N ILE A 111 -22.26 -5.05 23.93
CA ILE A 111 -20.86 -4.85 24.34
C ILE A 111 -20.68 -5.42 25.77
N PRO A 112 -19.67 -6.28 26.01
CA PRO A 112 -19.38 -6.79 27.33
C PRO A 112 -19.13 -5.67 28.36
N PRO A 113 -19.61 -5.78 29.62
CA PRO A 113 -19.42 -4.74 30.64
C PRO A 113 -17.95 -4.44 30.98
N ASP A 114 -17.05 -5.40 30.73
CA ASP A 114 -15.61 -5.31 30.94
C ASP A 114 -14.85 -4.78 29.72
N TYR A 115 -15.54 -4.50 28.60
CA TYR A 115 -14.92 -3.90 27.42
C TYR A 115 -14.47 -2.47 27.72
N ASP A 116 -13.17 -2.23 27.63
CA ASP A 116 -12.58 -0.90 27.80
C ASP A 116 -12.08 -0.37 26.45
N PRO A 117 -12.77 0.59 25.79
CA PRO A 117 -12.33 1.18 24.54
C PRO A 117 -11.01 1.95 24.69
N THR A 118 -10.74 2.53 25.86
CA THR A 118 -9.55 3.37 26.10
C THR A 118 -8.25 2.54 26.13
N SER A 119 -8.38 1.24 26.38
CA SER A 119 -7.26 0.30 26.33
C SER A 119 -6.92 -0.17 24.91
N ARG A 120 -7.80 0.08 23.93
CA ARG A 120 -7.67 -0.51 22.59
C ARG A 120 -6.60 0.20 21.77
N PRO A 121 -5.90 -0.52 20.86
CA PRO A 121 -4.85 0.08 20.02
C PRO A 121 -5.34 1.28 19.21
N TRP A 122 -6.53 1.19 18.60
CA TRP A 122 -7.08 2.29 17.79
C TRP A 122 -7.32 3.56 18.61
N TYR A 123 -7.81 3.43 19.85
CA TYR A 123 -8.05 4.58 20.74
C TYR A 123 -6.72 5.19 21.21
N ARG A 124 -5.83 4.36 21.77
CA ARG A 124 -4.54 4.82 22.32
C ARG A 124 -3.68 5.47 21.25
N SER A 125 -3.60 4.88 20.07
CA SER A 125 -2.79 5.42 18.98
C SER A 125 -3.34 6.75 18.48
N ALA A 126 -4.67 6.93 18.38
CA ALA A 126 -5.26 8.20 17.95
C ALA A 126 -5.03 9.30 18.98
N VAL A 127 -5.29 9.02 20.26
CA VAL A 127 -5.06 9.95 21.37
C VAL A 127 -3.58 10.32 21.49
N GLN A 128 -2.68 9.33 21.42
CA GLN A 128 -1.23 9.57 21.49
C GLN A 128 -0.73 10.40 20.30
N ALA A 129 -1.25 10.16 19.09
CA ALA A 129 -0.87 10.92 17.92
C ALA A 129 -1.45 12.34 17.92
N GLY A 130 -2.56 12.57 18.63
CA GLY A 130 -3.26 13.86 18.66
C GLY A 130 -3.81 14.30 17.31
N LYS A 131 -3.92 13.36 16.36
CA LYS A 131 -4.35 13.60 14.98
C LYS A 131 -4.96 12.32 14.39
N PRO A 132 -5.66 12.41 13.25
CA PRO A 132 -6.20 11.25 12.56
C PRO A 132 -5.12 10.23 12.19
N ILE A 133 -5.40 8.95 12.38
CA ILE A 133 -4.49 7.85 12.05
C ILE A 133 -5.19 6.74 11.28
N ALA A 134 -4.41 5.97 10.51
CA ALA A 134 -4.80 4.69 9.94
C ALA A 134 -3.81 3.63 10.44
N THR A 135 -4.23 2.68 11.27
CA THR A 135 -3.33 1.67 11.85
C THR A 135 -3.91 0.27 11.81
N PRO A 136 -3.13 -0.76 11.43
CA PRO A 136 -3.57 -2.14 11.58
C PRO A 136 -3.66 -2.53 13.06
N TYR A 137 -4.62 -3.38 13.41
CA TYR A 137 -4.75 -3.98 14.74
C TYR A 137 -5.57 -5.28 14.67
N VAL A 138 -5.45 -6.12 15.71
CA VAL A 138 -6.32 -7.28 15.89
C VAL A 138 -7.54 -6.88 16.72
N SER A 139 -8.72 -7.07 16.14
CA SER A 139 -10.00 -6.77 16.77
C SER A 139 -10.35 -7.77 17.86
N THR A 140 -11.40 -7.48 18.63
CA THR A 140 -11.92 -8.39 19.66
C THR A 140 -12.45 -9.70 19.09
N SER A 141 -12.85 -9.73 17.81
CA SER A 141 -13.24 -10.96 17.12
C SER A 141 -12.04 -11.78 16.61
N GLY A 142 -10.82 -11.28 16.78
CA GLY A 142 -9.60 -11.92 16.25
C GLY A 142 -9.27 -11.54 14.80
N ALA A 143 -10.14 -10.80 14.10
CA ALA A 143 -9.86 -10.35 12.74
C ALA A 143 -8.79 -9.25 12.72
N LEU A 144 -7.87 -9.32 11.74
CA LEU A 144 -6.92 -8.26 11.44
C LEU A 144 -7.63 -7.15 10.65
N LEU A 145 -7.72 -5.97 11.24
CA LEU A 145 -8.42 -4.81 10.66
C LEU A 145 -7.47 -3.61 10.57
N VAL A 146 -7.85 -2.61 9.76
CA VAL A 146 -7.23 -1.28 9.75
C VAL A 146 -8.22 -0.30 10.37
N ALA A 147 -7.81 0.32 11.48
CA ALA A 147 -8.61 1.35 12.14
C ALA A 147 -8.28 2.73 11.57
N PHE A 148 -9.31 3.45 11.12
CA PHE A 148 -9.27 4.88 10.86
C PHE A 148 -9.79 5.59 12.11
N ALA A 149 -8.88 6.12 12.92
CA ALA A 149 -9.22 6.62 14.26
C ALA A 149 -8.87 8.11 14.40
N TYR A 150 -9.76 8.82 15.07
CA TYR A 150 -9.67 10.25 15.37
C TYR A 150 -9.69 10.40 16.91
N PRO A 151 -8.88 11.31 17.47
CA PRO A 151 -8.82 11.55 18.91
C PRO A 151 -10.09 12.22 19.45
#